data_AF-A0A819P4K3-F1
#
_entry.id   AF-A0A819P4K3-F1
#
_cell.length_a   1.000
_cell.length_b   1.000
_cell.length_c   1.000
_cell.angle_alpha   90.00
_cell.angle_beta   90.00
_cell.angle_gamma   90.00
#
_symmetry.space_group_name_H-M   'P 1'
#
loop_
_entity.id
_entity.type
_entity.pdbx_description
1 polymer ?
#
loop_
_entity_poly.entity_id
_entity_poly.type
_entity_poly.pdbx_seq_one_letter_code
_entity_poly.pdbx_strand_id
1 'polypeptide(L)'
;ICMSEQYRKSNYCRAEAHYAFQQQRKIVPILLQKHYKPDGGLLFLIGQLLYVDFTKYIFPQAIEMLFKELKATNIVDSNVGDVQFKQASPSKLYLPPILPEKISDWTQIHVQE
;
A
#
# COMPACT_ATOMS: atom_id res chain seq x y z
N ILE A 1 -4.61 2.31 3.00
CA ILE A 1 -5.39 1.15 2.53
C ILE A 1 -6.61 0.96 3.41
N CYS A 2 -7.80 0.81 2.83
CA CYS A 2 -9.06 0.63 3.57
C CYS A 2 -9.44 -0.86 3.61
N MET A 3 -9.11 -1.55 4.70
CA MET A 3 -9.30 -2.98 4.83
C MET A 3 -10.77 -3.32 5.04
N SER A 4 -11.33 -4.01 4.05
CA SER A 4 -12.69 -4.55 4.02
C SER A 4 -12.73 -5.79 3.12
N GLU A 5 -13.80 -6.57 3.22
CA GLU A 5 -13.99 -7.75 2.38
C GLU A 5 -14.05 -7.39 0.88
N GLN A 6 -14.64 -6.24 0.56
CA GLN A 6 -14.73 -5.72 -0.82
C GLN A 6 -13.35 -5.30 -1.36
N TYR A 7 -12.55 -4.64 -0.52
CA TYR A 7 -11.17 -4.30 -0.87
C TYR A 7 -10.35 -5.55 -1.19
N ARG A 8 -10.53 -6.62 -0.41
CA ARG A 8 -9.85 -7.91 -0.65
C ARG A 8 -10.27 -8.59 -1.95
N LYS A 9 -11.57 -8.55 -2.28
CA LYS A 9 -12.15 -9.21 -3.46
C LYS A 9 -11.77 -8.52 -4.77
N SER A 10 -11.59 -7.20 -4.75
CA SER A 10 -11.26 -6.41 -5.94
C SER A 10 -9.81 -6.66 -6.40
N ASN A 11 -9.65 -7.11 -7.65
CA ASN A 11 -8.33 -7.27 -8.26
C ASN A 11 -7.58 -5.95 -8.39
N TYR A 12 -8.30 -4.86 -8.68
CA TYR A 12 -7.70 -3.52 -8.78
C TYR A 12 -7.13 -3.04 -7.45
N CYS A 13 -7.86 -3.25 -6.35
CA CYS A 13 -7.39 -2.88 -5.01
C CYS A 13 -6.18 -3.71 -4.57
N ARG A 14 -6.15 -5.00 -4.93
CA ARG A 14 -4.98 -5.86 -4.71
C ARG A 14 -3.77 -5.37 -5.50
N ALA A 15 -3.95 -5.06 -6.78
CA ALA A 15 -2.89 -4.53 -7.63
C ALA A 15 -2.35 -3.19 -7.11
N GLU A 16 -3.24 -2.27 -6.70
CA GLU A 16 -2.88 -0.99 -6.09
C GLU A 16 -2.04 -1.18 -4.81
N ALA A 17 -2.47 -2.07 -3.91
CA ALA A 17 -1.73 -2.36 -2.69
C ALA A 17 -0.33 -2.90 -2.99
N HIS A 18 -0.24 -3.86 -3.91
CA HIS A 18 1.03 -4.42 -4.36
C HIS A 18 1.93 -3.36 -5.01
N TYR A 19 1.37 -2.50 -5.85
CA TYR A 19 2.12 -1.42 -6.50
C TYR A 19 2.65 -0.43 -5.47
N ALA A 20 1.82 0.03 -4.53
CA ALA A 20 2.25 0.92 -3.46
C ALA A 20 3.37 0.31 -2.61
N PHE A 21 3.30 -1.00 -2.36
CA PHE A 21 4.34 -1.75 -1.64
C PHE A 21 5.64 -1.86 -2.45
N GLN A 22 5.55 -2.15 -3.76
CA GLN A 22 6.71 -2.18 -4.66
C GLN A 22 7.41 -0.83 -4.75
N GLN A 23 6.64 0.26 -4.77
CA GLN A 23 7.15 1.63 -4.77
C GLN A 23 7.64 2.10 -3.39
N GLN A 24 7.65 1.22 -2.39
CA GLN A 24 8.04 1.50 -1.01
C GLN A 24 7.32 2.74 -0.44
N ARG A 25 6.08 2.97 -0.86
CA ARG A 25 5.28 4.07 -0.33
C ARG A 25 4.85 3.73 1.08
N LYS A 26 4.80 4.75 1.94
CA LYS A 26 4.21 4.52 3.26
C LYS A 26 2.74 4.20 3.11
N ILE A 27 2.37 3.03 3.58
CA ILE A 27 1.00 2.55 3.62
C ILE A 27 0.55 2.57 5.07
N VAL A 28 -0.57 3.25 5.33
CA VAL A 28 -1.29 3.14 6.61
C VAL A 28 -2.57 2.32 6.36
N PRO A 29 -2.64 1.07 6.86
CA PRO A 29 -3.86 0.28 6.79
C PRO A 29 -4.86 0.75 7.86
N ILE A 30 -6.13 0.84 7.47
CA ILE A 30 -7.25 1.09 8.38
C ILE A 30 -8.25 -0.06 8.30
N LEU A 31 -8.69 -0.57 9.45
CA LEU A 31 -9.70 -1.63 9.53
C LEU A 31 -11.08 -1.01 9.66
N LEU A 32 -11.89 -1.12 8.62
CA LEU A 32 -13.24 -0.51 8.58
C LEU A 32 -14.37 -1.50 8.86
N GLN A 33 -14.11 -2.80 8.74
CA GLN A 33 -15.13 -3.84 8.87
C GLN A 33 -14.88 -4.73 10.09
N LYS A 34 -15.91 -4.87 10.93
CA LYS A 34 -15.85 -5.66 12.16
C LYS A 34 -15.65 -7.14 11.84
N HIS A 35 -14.72 -7.79 12.55
CA HIS A 35 -14.31 -9.20 12.35
C HIS A 35 -13.70 -9.51 10.98
N TYR A 36 -13.32 -8.49 10.20
CA TYR A 36 -12.56 -8.74 8.98
C TYR A 36 -11.18 -9.29 9.36
N LYS A 37 -10.90 -10.51 8.89
CA LYS A 37 -9.59 -11.12 8.99
C LYS A 37 -8.92 -11.00 7.63
N PRO A 38 -7.78 -10.30 7.55
CA PRO A 38 -7.01 -10.27 6.32
C PRO A 38 -6.42 -11.65 6.05
N ASP A 39 -6.58 -12.13 4.82
CA ASP A 39 -6.12 -13.44 4.39
C ASP A 39 -5.23 -13.34 3.14
N GLY A 40 -4.40 -14.37 2.93
CA GLY A 40 -3.62 -14.54 1.71
C GLY A 40 -2.60 -13.41 1.46
N GLY A 41 -2.54 -12.92 0.22
CA GLY A 41 -1.56 -11.91 -0.19
C GLY A 41 -1.71 -10.56 0.51
N LEU A 42 -2.93 -10.18 0.90
CA LEU A 42 -3.14 -8.93 1.64
C LEU A 42 -2.56 -9.03 3.05
N LEU A 43 -2.69 -10.19 3.71
CA LEU A 43 -2.12 -10.43 5.05
C LEU A 43 -0.59 -10.30 5.04
N PHE A 44 0.07 -10.82 4.01
CA PHE A 44 1.52 -10.68 3.86
C PHE A 44 1.96 -9.23 3.75
N LEU A 45 1.18 -8.42 3.01
CA LEU A 45 1.48 -7.02 2.76
C LEU A 45 1.24 -6.14 4.00
N ILE A 46 0.15 -6.36 4.72
CA ILE A 46 -0.22 -5.54 5.89
C ILE A 46 0.35 -6.09 7.20
N GLY A 47 0.74 -7.36 7.27
CA GLY A 47 1.13 -8.01 8.53
C GLY A 47 2.38 -7.40 9.17
N GLN A 48 3.15 -6.66 8.37
CA GLN A 48 4.33 -5.91 8.79
C GLN A 48 4.01 -4.44 9.13
N LEU A 49 2.77 -3.99 8.91
CA LEU A 49 2.36 -2.60 9.05
C LEU A 49 1.48 -2.41 10.29
N LEU A 50 1.67 -1.30 11.00
CA LEU A 50 0.79 -0.89 12.08
C LEU A 50 -0.52 -0.37 11.48
N TYR A 51 -1.65 -0.90 11.95
CA TYR A 51 -2.98 -0.54 11.45
C TYR A 51 -3.86 0.10 12.51
N VAL A 52 -4.76 0.99 12.07
CA VAL A 52 -5.75 1.63 12.94
C VAL A 52 -7.09 0.91 12.84
N ASP A 53 -7.64 0.52 13.98
CA ASP A 53 -8.92 -0.17 14.04
C ASP A 53 -10.08 0.82 14.20
N PHE A 54 -10.89 1.03 13.16
CA PHE A 54 -12.08 1.89 13.24
C PHE A 54 -13.30 1.16 13.80
N THR A 55 -13.22 -0.15 14.01
CA THR A 55 -14.32 -0.98 14.53
C THR A 55 -14.34 -1.01 16.05
N LYS A 56 -13.19 -0.75 16.68
CA LYS A 56 -13.02 -0.75 18.14
C LYS A 56 -13.26 0.61 18.79
N TYR A 57 -12.97 1.71 18.09
CA TYR A 57 -13.01 3.07 18.63
C TYR A 57 -14.11 3.89 17.96
N ILE A 58 -14.61 4.91 18.66
CA ILE A 58 -15.52 5.88 18.05
C ILE A 58 -14.79 6.66 16.94
N PHE A 59 -15.52 7.01 15.88
CA PHE A 59 -14.97 7.70 14.70
C PHE A 59 -14.00 8.86 15.01
N PRO A 60 -14.33 9.85 15.88
CA PRO A 60 -13.42 10.96 16.14
C PRO A 60 -12.09 10.51 16.77
N GLN A 61 -12.12 9.55 17.70
CA GLN A 61 -10.90 9.01 18.30
C GLN A 61 -10.07 8.21 17.30
N ALA A 62 -10.72 7.41 16.44
CA ALA A 62 -10.04 6.65 15.39
C ALA A 62 -9.34 7.56 14.37
N ILE A 63 -9.99 8.66 13.99
CA ILE A 63 -9.42 9.68 13.11
C ILE A 63 -8.24 10.39 13.76
N GLU A 64 -8.31 10.73 15.05
CA GLU A 64 -7.16 11.32 15.76
C GLU A 64 -5.95 10.39 15.78
N MET A 65 -6.16 9.09 16.03
CA MET A 65 -5.09 8.09 15.95
C MET A 65 -4.50 8.01 14.54
N LEU A 66 -5.35 7.99 13.51
CA LEU A 66 -4.90 7.99 12.12
C LEU A 66 -4.06 9.24 11.79
N PHE A 67 -4.50 10.43 12.21
CA PHE A 67 -3.73 11.66 12.01
C PHE A 67 -2.39 11.65 12.74
N LYS A 68 -2.33 11.04 13.93
CA LYS A 68 -1.08 10.87 14.66
C LYS A 68 -0.10 9.98 13.88
N GLU A 69 -0.57 8.86 13.34
CA GLU A 69 0.25 7.96 12.52
C GLU A 69 0.75 8.64 11.23
N LEU A 70 -0.11 9.43 10.58
CA LEU A 70 0.26 10.19 9.39
C LEU A 70 1.30 11.26 9.71
N LYS A 71 1.16 12.00 10.82
CA LYS A 71 2.13 13.01 11.24
C LYS A 71 3.46 12.41 11.68
N ALA A 72 3.44 11.32 12.45
CA ALA A 72 4.64 10.62 12.90
C ALA A 72 5.51 10.13 11.73
N THR A 73 4.88 9.82 10.58
CA THR A 73 5.59 9.51 9.34
C THR A 73 6.61 10.57 8.93
N ASN A 74 6.19 11.83 8.95
CA ASN A 74 6.90 12.90 8.26
C ASN A 74 8.20 13.29 8.99
N ILE A 75 8.47 12.67 10.13
CA ILE A 75 9.63 12.95 10.99
C ILE A 75 10.75 11.91 10.76
N VAL A 76 10.50 10.80 10.05
CA VAL A 76 11.43 9.66 9.92
C VAL A 76 12.16 9.59 8.56
N ASP A 77 12.07 10.61 7.70
CA ASP A 77 12.76 10.58 6.40
C ASP A 77 14.24 11.03 6.44
N SER A 78 14.90 11.01 7.61
CA SER A 78 16.31 11.43 7.71
C SER A 78 17.28 10.37 8.22
N ASN A 79 16.85 9.23 8.77
CA ASN A 79 17.78 8.20 9.26
C ASN A 79 17.08 6.83 9.38
N VAL A 80 17.85 5.76 9.15
CA VAL A 80 17.50 4.32 9.07
C VAL A 80 17.19 3.92 7.61
N GLY A 81 18.12 3.36 6.84
CA GLY A 81 19.15 2.38 7.17
C GLY A 81 18.79 1.07 6.47
N ASP A 82 19.62 0.66 5.51
CA ASP A 82 19.53 -0.57 4.72
C ASP A 82 18.85 -1.74 5.44
N VAL A 83 17.61 -2.06 5.04
CA VAL A 83 17.07 -3.41 5.21
C VAL A 83 17.23 -4.14 3.89
N GLN A 84 18.41 -4.75 3.73
CA GLN A 84 18.71 -5.73 2.71
C GLN A 84 17.81 -6.97 2.90
N PHE A 85 16.84 -7.17 1.99
CA PHE A 85 16.30 -8.50 1.72
C PHE A 85 16.59 -8.91 0.27
N LYS A 86 17.08 -10.14 0.15
CA LYS A 86 17.99 -10.67 -0.87
C LYS A 86 17.47 -10.63 -2.30
N GLN A 87 18.40 -10.33 -3.20
CA GLN A 87 18.29 -10.45 -4.64
C GLN A 87 17.87 -11.86 -5.07
N ALA A 88 16.89 -11.92 -5.96
CA ALA A 88 16.83 -12.93 -7.00
C ALA A 88 17.01 -12.22 -8.35
N SER A 89 18.13 -12.46 -9.01
CA SER A 89 18.40 -12.14 -10.41
C SER A 89 19.15 -13.35 -11.01
N PRO A 90 19.04 -13.66 -12.32
CA PRO A 90 19.04 -12.72 -13.45
C PRO A 90 17.86 -13.01 -14.42
N SER A 91 17.44 -12.22 -15.42
CA SER A 91 17.95 -11.09 -16.18
C SER A 91 16.87 -10.68 -17.19
N LYS A 92 16.62 -9.39 -17.35
CA LYS A 92 16.36 -8.70 -18.64
C LYS A 92 16.38 -7.21 -18.36
N LEU A 93 17.28 -6.49 -19.05
CA LEU A 93 17.34 -5.03 -19.04
C LEU A 93 16.01 -4.49 -19.59
N TYR A 94 15.04 -4.22 -18.71
CA TYR A 94 13.87 -3.43 -19.07
C TYR A 94 14.27 -1.97 -18.92
N LEU A 95 14.47 -1.28 -20.04
CA LEU A 95 14.37 0.17 -20.03
C LEU A 95 12.94 0.52 -19.60
N PRO A 96 12.74 1.48 -18.69
CA PRO A 96 11.41 1.95 -18.35
C PRO A 96 10.75 2.51 -19.63
N PRO A 97 9.50 2.13 -19.93
CA PRO A 97 8.74 2.73 -21.03
C PRO A 97 8.69 4.25 -20.82
N ILE A 98 8.96 5.01 -21.89
CA ILE A 98 8.80 6.46 -21.88
C ILE A 98 7.29 6.72 -21.72
N LEU A 99 6.87 7.10 -20.52
CA LEU A 99 5.48 7.41 -20.23
C LEU A 99 5.17 8.85 -20.68
N PRO A 100 4.04 9.07 -21.39
CA PRO A 100 3.62 10.41 -21.75
C PRO A 100 3.24 11.24 -20.51
N GLU A 101 3.63 12.51 -20.52
CA GLU A 101 3.46 13.46 -19.41
C GLU A 101 1.99 13.71 -19.04
N LYS A 102 1.08 13.56 -20.02
CA LYS A 102 -0.36 13.72 -19.83
C LYS A 102 -1.08 12.39 -19.91
N ILE A 103 -1.94 12.16 -18.92
CA ILE A 103 -2.79 10.97 -18.78
C ILE A 103 -3.77 10.82 -19.96
N SER A 104 -4.15 11.92 -20.61
CA SER A 104 -5.02 11.91 -21.80
C SER A 104 -4.43 11.16 -23.00
N ASP A 105 -3.11 11.03 -23.04
CA ASP A 105 -2.38 10.48 -24.19
C ASP A 105 -2.03 8.99 -23.98
N TRP A 106 -2.55 8.40 -22.90
CA TRP A 106 -2.34 7.00 -22.57
C TRP A 106 -3.21 6.12 -23.48
N THR A 107 -2.54 5.21 -24.19
CA THR A 107 -3.16 4.21 -25.05
C THR A 107 -3.04 2.80 -24.45
N GLN A 108 -3.71 1.80 -25.04
CA GLN A 108 -3.73 0.40 -24.59
C GLN A 108 -2.34 -0.25 -24.45
N ILE A 109 -1.31 0.32 -25.09
CA ILE A 109 0.09 -0.13 -24.98
C ILE A 109 0.77 0.32 -23.66
N HIS A 110 0.21 1.27 -22.94
CA HIS A 110 0.77 1.83 -21.70
C HIS A 110 0.08 1.30 -20.44
N VAL A 111 -0.96 0.47 -20.60
CA VAL A 111 -1.67 -0.18 -19.50
C VAL A 111 -1.20 -1.62 -19.48
N GLN A 112 -0.45 -2.02 -18.44
CA GLN A 112 -0.06 -3.42 -18.25
C GLN A 112 -1.30 -4.21 -17.81
N GLU A 113 -1.58 -5.33 -18.49
CA GLU A 113 -2.63 -6.31 -18.14
C GLU A 113 -2.40 -6.96 -16.76
#